data_AF-A0A8T5AYY8-F1
#
_entry.id   AF-A0A8T5AYY8-F1
#
_cell.length_a   1.000
_cell.length_b   1.000
_cell.length_c   1.000
_cell.angle_alpha   90.00
_cell.angle_beta   90.00
_cell.angle_gamma   90.00
#
_symmetry.space_group_name_H-M   'P 1'
#
loop_
_entity.id
_entity.type
_entity.pdbx_description
1 polymer ?
#
loop_
_entity_poly.entity_id
_entity_poly.type
_entity_poly.pdbx_seq_one_letter_code
_entity_poly.pdbx_strand_id
1 'polypeptide(L)'
;MRETRRKDEYRRGEAVLYKAGGLSYRAVAKRMRTSYSAVYNWVQRYRRGGVEALKTKPHPGGKPRITKDQRKTIVETALKSPIVF
;
A
#
# COMPACT_ATOMS: atom_id res chain seq x y z
N MET A 1 15.51 2.37 -14.47
CA MET A 1 14.18 2.28 -13.80
C MET A 1 14.30 1.92 -12.31
N ARG A 2 14.98 2.78 -11.55
CA ARG A 2 15.12 2.70 -10.08
C ARG A 2 14.31 3.89 -9.52
N GLU A 3 13.64 3.74 -8.37
CA GLU A 3 12.85 4.80 -7.69
C GLU A 3 11.49 5.20 -8.28
N THR A 4 10.49 4.32 -8.13
CA THR A 4 9.11 4.81 -8.02
C THR A 4 8.42 4.05 -6.90
N ARG A 5 7.94 4.79 -5.89
CA ARG A 5 7.17 4.29 -4.73
C ARG A 5 5.90 3.49 -5.13
N ARG A 6 5.54 3.50 -6.41
CA ARG A 6 4.36 2.84 -7.02
C ARG A 6 4.70 1.58 -7.85
N LYS A 7 5.91 1.01 -7.74
CA LYS A 7 6.30 -0.22 -8.46
C LYS A 7 5.27 -1.35 -8.32
N ASP A 8 4.63 -1.46 -7.16
CA ASP A 8 3.63 -2.50 -6.91
C ASP A 8 2.33 -2.27 -7.67
N GLU A 9 1.89 -1.03 -7.83
CA GLU A 9 0.68 -0.70 -8.61
C GLU A 9 0.90 -1.03 -10.08
N TYR A 10 2.08 -0.68 -10.61
CA TYR A 10 2.47 -1.03 -11.97
C TYR A 10 2.49 -2.54 -12.17
N ARG A 11 3.12 -3.31 -11.25
CA ARG A 11 3.13 -4.78 -11.32
C ARG A 11 1.72 -5.37 -11.30
N ARG A 12 0.81 -4.81 -10.50
CA ARG A 12 -0.60 -5.26 -10.46
C ARG A 12 -1.29 -4.99 -11.80
N GLY A 13 -1.08 -3.81 -12.38
CA GLY A 13 -1.61 -3.46 -13.70
C GLY A 13 -1.06 -4.37 -14.81
N GLU A 14 0.24 -4.62 -14.81
CA GLU A 14 0.89 -5.51 -15.78
C GLU A 14 0.33 -6.95 -15.70
N ALA A 15 0.07 -7.45 -14.49
CA ALA A 15 -0.58 -8.75 -14.30
C ALA A 15 -2.00 -8.80 -14.91
N VAL A 16 -2.76 -7.72 -14.80
CA VAL A 16 -4.09 -7.60 -15.42
C VAL A 16 -3.98 -7.56 -16.94
N LEU A 17 -3.02 -6.82 -17.49
CA LEU A 17 -2.78 -6.78 -18.94
C LEU A 17 -2.40 -8.17 -19.49
N TYR A 18 -1.49 -8.89 -18.83
CA TYR A 18 -1.18 -10.26 -19.25
C TYR A 18 -2.38 -11.19 -19.18
N LYS A 19 -3.21 -11.06 -18.12
CA LYS A 19 -4.44 -11.85 -18.01
C LYS A 19 -5.44 -11.52 -19.11
N ALA A 20 -5.57 -10.25 -19.49
CA ALA A 20 -6.42 -9.77 -20.57
C ALA A 20 -5.91 -10.25 -21.94
N GLY A 21 -4.60 -10.34 -22.12
CA GLY A 21 -3.94 -10.95 -23.28
C GLY A 21 -4.02 -12.48 -23.34
N GLY A 22 -4.92 -13.11 -22.58
CA GLY A 22 -5.21 -14.55 -22.68
C GLY A 22 -4.36 -15.46 -21.80
N LEU A 23 -3.31 -14.97 -21.12
CA LEU A 23 -2.47 -15.84 -20.29
C LEU A 23 -3.27 -16.42 -19.11
N SER A 24 -3.00 -17.67 -18.75
CA SER A 24 -3.53 -18.26 -17.51
C SER A 24 -2.88 -17.61 -16.29
N TYR A 25 -3.56 -17.62 -15.15
CA TYR A 25 -3.01 -17.08 -13.89
C TYR A 25 -1.63 -17.68 -13.54
N ARG A 26 -1.44 -19.00 -13.78
CA ARG A 26 -0.16 -19.68 -13.57
C ARG A 26 0.93 -19.19 -14.52
N ALA A 27 0.59 -18.95 -15.80
CA ALA A 27 1.52 -18.40 -16.78
C ALA A 27 1.96 -16.98 -16.40
N VAL A 28 1.02 -16.12 -15.99
CA VAL A 28 1.32 -14.76 -15.49
C VAL A 28 2.20 -14.82 -14.24
N ALA A 29 1.87 -15.69 -13.28
CA ALA A 29 2.65 -15.86 -12.05
C ALA A 29 4.10 -16.29 -12.34
N LYS A 30 4.28 -17.28 -13.24
CA LYS A 30 5.60 -17.74 -13.68
C LYS A 30 6.38 -16.62 -14.37
N ARG A 31 5.73 -15.90 -15.31
CA ARG A 31 6.33 -14.79 -16.06
C ARG A 31 6.81 -13.67 -15.13
N MET A 32 5.99 -13.31 -14.15
CA MET A 32 6.28 -12.21 -13.23
C MET A 32 7.06 -12.63 -11.98
N ARG A 33 7.45 -13.92 -11.88
CA ARG A 33 8.11 -14.51 -10.70
C ARG A 33 7.39 -14.15 -9.40
N THR A 34 6.08 -14.36 -9.37
CA THR A 34 5.23 -14.11 -8.21
C THR A 34 4.30 -15.29 -7.96
N SER A 35 3.53 -15.26 -6.87
CA SER A 35 2.62 -16.35 -6.54
C SER A 35 1.33 -16.30 -7.38
N TYR A 36 0.76 -17.47 -7.67
CA TYR A 36 -0.56 -17.57 -8.29
C TYR A 36 -1.60 -16.73 -7.54
N SER A 37 -1.61 -16.84 -6.21
CA SER A 37 -2.58 -16.15 -5.35
C SER A 37 -2.47 -14.63 -5.46
N ALA A 38 -1.27 -14.08 -5.62
CA ALA A 38 -1.07 -12.65 -5.84
C ALA A 38 -1.73 -12.20 -7.16
N VAL A 39 -1.42 -12.89 -8.26
CA VAL A 39 -2.01 -12.59 -9.59
C VAL A 39 -3.53 -12.70 -9.54
N TYR A 40 -4.04 -13.81 -8.99
CA TYR A 40 -5.47 -14.03 -8.85
C TYR A 40 -6.14 -12.88 -8.09
N ASN A 41 -5.60 -12.52 -6.93
CA ASN A 41 -6.13 -11.44 -6.11
C ASN A 41 -6.10 -10.08 -6.81
N TRP A 42 -5.04 -9.76 -7.55
CA TRP A 42 -4.96 -8.50 -8.30
C TRP A 42 -6.00 -8.42 -9.41
N VAL A 43 -6.17 -9.50 -10.17
CA VAL A 43 -7.21 -9.57 -11.21
C VAL A 43 -8.61 -9.48 -10.61
N GLN A 44 -8.88 -10.15 -9.49
CA GLN A 44 -10.18 -10.03 -8.81
C GLN A 44 -10.42 -8.62 -8.25
N ARG A 45 -9.40 -7.95 -7.72
CA ARG A 45 -9.50 -6.54 -7.30
C ARG A 45 -9.84 -5.64 -8.49
N TYR A 46 -9.15 -5.80 -9.61
CA TYR A 46 -9.45 -5.06 -10.84
C TYR A 46 -10.88 -5.31 -11.33
N ARG A 47 -11.35 -6.56 -11.35
CA ARG A 47 -12.74 -6.88 -11.74
C ARG A 47 -13.79 -6.19 -10.86
N ARG A 48 -13.49 -5.96 -9.57
CA ARG A 48 -14.43 -5.34 -8.63
C ARG A 48 -14.42 -3.82 -8.64
N GLY A 49 -13.30 -3.18 -8.97
CA GLY A 49 -13.18 -1.71 -8.81
C GLY A 49 -12.19 -1.06 -9.77
N GLY A 50 -11.92 -1.70 -10.91
CA GLY A 50 -11.06 -1.20 -11.97
C GLY A 50 -9.64 -0.88 -11.50
N VAL A 51 -9.04 0.14 -12.13
CA VAL A 51 -7.67 0.60 -11.85
C VAL A 51 -7.55 1.15 -10.43
N GLU A 52 -8.59 1.81 -9.92
CA GLU A 52 -8.59 2.37 -8.56
C GLU A 52 -8.39 1.30 -7.49
N ALA A 53 -8.95 0.10 -7.69
CA ALA A 53 -8.78 -1.02 -6.78
C ALA A 53 -7.35 -1.62 -6.75
N LEU A 54 -6.48 -1.24 -7.69
CA LEU A 54 -5.08 -1.69 -7.73
C LEU A 54 -4.13 -0.74 -6.98
N LYS A 55 -4.58 0.47 -6.65
CA LYS A 55 -3.79 1.46 -5.91
C LYS A 55 -3.42 0.94 -4.53
N THR A 56 -2.22 1.29 -4.09
CA THR A 56 -1.76 0.96 -2.74
C THR A 56 -2.49 1.87 -1.76
N LYS A 57 -3.19 1.25 -0.80
CA LYS A 57 -3.78 1.98 0.32
C LYS A 57 -2.70 2.18 1.39
N PRO A 58 -2.59 3.37 2.00
CA PRO A 58 -1.71 3.57 3.13
C PRO A 58 -2.11 2.59 4.25
N HIS A 59 -1.12 1.90 4.82
CA HIS A 59 -1.37 1.06 5.98
C HIS A 59 -1.67 1.97 7.17
N PRO A 60 -2.85 1.86 7.81
CA PRO A 60 -3.10 2.63 9.03
C PRO A 60 -2.05 2.21 10.06
N GLY A 61 -1.33 3.18 10.62
CA GLY A 61 -0.38 2.91 11.69
C GLY A 61 -1.06 2.26 12.89
N GLY A 62 -0.27 1.65 13.77
CA GLY A 62 -0.78 1.16 15.05
C GLY A 62 -1.50 2.27 15.82
N LYS A 63 -2.46 1.88 16.67
CA LYS A 63 -3.17 2.84 17.54
C LYS A 63 -2.14 3.67 18.30
N PRO A 64 -2.19 5.02 18.24
CA PRO A 64 -1.25 5.86 18.97
C PRO A 64 -1.31 5.55 20.47
N ARG A 65 -0.15 5.44 21.12
CA ARG A 65 -0.08 5.28 22.59
C ARG A 65 -0.42 6.57 23.34
N ILE A 66 -0.31 7.71 22.65
CA ILE A 66 -0.53 9.06 23.21
C ILE A 66 -1.76 9.65 22.55
N THR A 67 -2.69 10.14 23.37
CA THR A 67 -3.91 10.82 22.88
C THR A 67 -3.57 12.20 22.32
N LYS A 68 -4.52 12.80 21.58
CA LYS A 68 -4.34 14.16 21.07
C LYS A 68 -4.10 15.17 22.19
N ASP A 69 -4.79 15.00 23.31
CA ASP A 69 -4.69 15.89 24.47
C ASP A 69 -3.33 15.75 25.16
N GLN A 70 -2.87 14.52 25.40
CA GLN A 70 -1.53 14.29 25.95
C GLN A 70 -0.44 14.86 25.04
N ARG A 71 -0.60 14.76 23.72
CA ARG A 71 0.33 15.37 22.76
C ARG A 71 0.34 16.89 22.88
N LYS A 72 -0.83 17.53 23.06
CA LYS A 72 -0.95 18.97 23.28
C LYS A 72 -0.24 19.38 24.58
N THR A 73 -0.47 18.66 25.67
CA THR A 73 0.21 18.90 26.96
C THR A 73 1.73 18.77 26.82
N ILE A 74 2.23 17.74 26.13
CA ILE A 74 3.68 17.57 25.88
C ILE A 74 4.24 18.78 25.12
N VAL A 75 3.57 19.24 24.07
CA VAL A 75 4.02 20.39 23.27
C VAL A 75 4.00 21.67 24.10
N GLU A 76 2.92 21.92 24.85
CA GLU A 76 2.82 23.08 25.74
C GLU A 76 3.92 23.08 26.81
N THR A 77 4.20 21.92 27.43
CA THR A 77 5.27 21.80 28.42
C THR A 77 6.65 21.95 27.79
N ALA A 78 6.89 21.39 26.60
CA ALA A 78 8.17 21.51 25.91
C ALA A 78 8.49 22.93 25.44
N LEU A 79 7.46 23.76 25.22
CA LEU A 79 7.61 25.17 24.87
C LEU A 79 7.81 26.07 26.10
N LYS A 80 7.55 25.59 27.31
CA LYS A 80 7.83 26.33 28.55
C LYS A 80 9.33 26.31 28.84
N SER A 81 9.83 27.41 29.40
CA SER A 81 11.24 27.54 29.76
C SER A 81 11.66 26.44 30.74
N PRO A 82 12.82 25.79 30.54
CA PRO A 82 13.27 24.65 31.35
C PRO A 82 13.53 24.99 32.83
N ILE A 83 13.50 26.28 33.18
CA ILE A 83 13.68 26.77 34.55
C ILE A 83 12.36 26.66 35.36
N VAL A 84 11.22 26.45 34.70
CA VAL A 84 9.89 26.35 35.34
C VAL A 84 9.46 24.89 35.55
N PHE A 85 10.42 23.96 35.53
CA PHE A 85 10.19 22.53 35.71
C PHE A 85 10.15 22.13 37.18
#